data_AF-A0A4V1G899-F1
#
_entry.id   AF-A0A4V1G899-F1
#
_cell.length_a   1.000
_cell.length_b   1.000
_cell.length_c   1.000
_cell.angle_alpha   90.00
_cell.angle_beta   90.00
_cell.angle_gamma   90.00
#
_symmetry.space_group_name_H-M   'P 1'
#
loop_
_entity.id
_entity.type
_entity.pdbx_description
1 polymer ?
#
loop_
_entity_poly.entity_id
_entity_poly.type
_entity_poly.pdbx_seq_one_letter_code
_entity_poly.pdbx_strand_id
1 'polypeptide(L)'
;MKKSLLCLAIILITWSARGESQVQPFRPAMASLSNELEFDALRGHVKSFEQALYGDSDKPLMVAKGQFDPSGCLKEYERADRTSGEYMKLVRGSDSNTLVSVRDKRNTIVLNDKCQIVETTNSDPVHKLYIYDNGFLVKVKDAKDAWVYREYFYTREGMPKSIVFYSEQNDVLLITEPKRKLDEPWDFITQGLSNGMPFYQALKKCRYDKMANPLVCDYAVNTLTDGGEKKEQQRIRYRTTYY
;
A
#
# COMPACT_ATOMS: atom_id res chain seq x y z
N MET A 1 26.47 36.48 61.78
CA MET A 1 25.71 35.22 61.90
C MET A 1 24.45 35.33 61.05
N LYS A 2 24.23 34.35 60.15
CA LYS A 2 23.08 34.08 59.26
C LYS A 2 23.58 33.84 57.83
N LYS A 3 23.90 32.58 57.52
CA LYS A 3 23.92 32.08 56.14
C LYS A 3 22.73 31.13 56.01
N SER A 4 21.77 31.58 55.21
CA SER A 4 20.49 30.96 54.95
C SER A 4 20.68 29.59 54.30
N LEU A 5 19.98 28.57 54.79
CA LEU A 5 19.84 27.28 54.12
C LEU A 5 19.17 27.51 52.76
N LEU A 6 19.86 27.16 51.67
CA LEU A 6 19.28 27.06 50.33
C LEU A 6 18.73 25.62 50.18
N CYS A 7 17.42 25.45 50.40
CA CYS A 7 16.73 24.21 50.05
C CYS A 7 16.74 24.03 48.53
N LEU A 8 17.45 23.01 48.06
CA LEU A 8 17.42 22.58 46.67
C LEU A 8 16.08 21.84 46.42
N ALA A 9 15.11 22.51 45.79
CA ALA A 9 13.88 21.86 45.36
C ALA A 9 14.17 21.00 44.12
N ILE A 10 14.20 19.68 44.29
CA ILE A 10 14.25 18.72 43.18
C ILE A 10 12.87 18.70 42.53
N ILE A 11 12.72 19.39 41.40
CA ILE A 11 11.54 19.27 40.54
C ILE A 11 11.70 17.97 39.76
N LEU A 12 11.12 16.88 40.27
CA LEU A 12 10.86 15.67 39.50
C LEU A 12 9.75 16.00 38.49
N ILE A 13 10.15 16.35 37.26
CA ILE A 13 9.24 16.43 36.13
C ILE A 13 8.89 14.99 35.77
N THR A 14 7.83 14.45 36.38
CA THR A 14 7.23 13.21 35.92
C THR A 14 6.60 13.53 34.57
N TRP A 15 7.31 13.19 33.48
CA TRP A 15 6.71 13.19 32.16
C TRP A 15 5.68 12.08 32.17
N SER A 16 4.44 12.42 32.51
CA SER A 16 3.31 11.53 32.31
C SER A 16 3.19 11.33 30.81
N ALA A 17 3.78 10.26 30.29
CA ALA A 17 3.51 9.74 28.96
C ALA A 17 2.08 9.16 28.93
N ARG A 18 1.09 10.04 29.09
CA ARG A 18 -0.25 9.86 28.54
C ARG A 18 -0.28 10.71 27.28
N GLY A 19 0.35 10.20 26.23
CA GLY A 19 0.19 10.70 24.86
C GLY A 19 -0.47 9.58 24.07
N GLU A 20 -1.44 9.92 23.24
CA GLU A 20 -2.27 9.02 22.43
C GLU A 20 -1.49 7.82 21.86
N SER A 21 -2.15 6.67 21.78
CA SER A 21 -1.66 5.52 21.00
C SER A 21 -1.47 5.98 19.55
N GLN A 22 -0.29 6.52 19.23
CA GLN A 22 0.00 7.06 17.92
C GLN A 22 0.03 5.89 16.95
N VAL A 23 -0.95 5.86 16.05
CA VAL A 23 -1.01 4.89 14.96
C VAL A 23 0.34 4.88 14.26
N GLN A 24 0.96 3.70 14.16
CA GLN A 24 2.30 3.59 13.57
C GLN A 24 2.25 4.04 12.10
N PRO A 25 3.24 4.81 11.62
CA PRO A 25 3.34 5.14 10.20
C PRO A 25 3.59 3.87 9.38
N PHE A 26 3.28 3.93 8.09
CA PHE A 26 3.63 2.84 7.19
C PHE A 26 5.13 2.76 6.97
N ARG A 27 5.64 1.53 6.90
CA ARG A 27 7.01 1.29 6.46
C ARG A 27 7.12 1.62 4.96
N PRO A 28 8.13 2.38 4.52
CA PRO A 28 8.25 2.78 3.11
C PRO A 28 8.26 1.60 2.13
N ALA A 29 8.95 0.51 2.47
CA ALA A 29 8.97 -0.70 1.65
C ALA A 29 7.58 -1.33 1.49
N MET A 30 6.77 -1.40 2.56
CA MET A 30 5.41 -1.91 2.51
C MET A 30 4.51 -1.05 1.61
N ALA A 31 4.55 0.27 1.79
CA ALA A 31 3.76 1.20 0.98
C ALA A 31 4.20 1.24 -0.50
N SER A 32 5.47 0.99 -0.77
CA SER A 32 5.99 0.89 -2.15
C SER A 32 5.55 -0.41 -2.82
N LEU A 33 5.68 -1.53 -2.11
CA LEU A 33 5.25 -2.85 -2.61
C LEU A 33 3.74 -2.89 -2.82
N SER A 34 2.94 -2.26 -1.95
CA SER A 34 1.50 -2.21 -2.07
C SER A 34 1.04 -1.54 -3.36
N ASN A 35 1.75 -0.48 -3.78
CA ASN A 35 1.48 0.22 -5.04
C ASN A 35 1.85 -0.62 -6.27
N GLU A 36 3.02 -1.28 -6.25
CA GLU A 36 3.49 -2.07 -7.40
C GLU A 36 2.78 -3.42 -7.55
N LEU A 37 2.31 -4.00 -6.45
CA LEU A 37 1.69 -5.32 -6.42
C LEU A 37 0.17 -5.27 -6.22
N GLU A 38 -0.42 -4.09 -6.11
CA GLU A 38 -1.87 -3.86 -6.05
C GLU A 38 -2.55 -4.54 -4.85
N PHE A 39 -2.06 -4.25 -3.65
CA PHE A 39 -2.73 -4.59 -2.40
C PHE A 39 -2.77 -3.36 -1.48
N ASP A 40 -3.57 -3.37 -0.42
CA ASP A 40 -3.59 -2.26 0.55
C ASP A 40 -2.37 -2.29 1.46
N ALA A 41 -1.69 -1.16 1.64
CA ALA A 41 -0.58 -1.04 2.58
C ALA A 41 -1.02 -1.40 4.03
N LEU A 42 -0.13 -2.06 4.78
CA LEU A 42 -0.37 -2.50 6.15
C LEU A 42 0.68 -1.95 7.13
N ARG A 43 0.26 -1.71 8.37
CA ARG A 43 1.10 -1.21 9.47
C ARG A 43 1.73 -2.30 10.29
N GLY A 44 2.80 -1.93 11.00
CA GLY A 44 3.46 -2.79 11.96
C GLY A 44 4.39 -3.81 11.32
N HIS A 45 4.88 -4.73 12.15
CA HIS A 45 5.79 -5.78 11.71
C HIS A 45 4.99 -6.97 11.14
N VAL A 46 4.44 -6.78 9.95
CA VAL A 46 3.59 -7.76 9.27
C VAL A 46 4.38 -9.01 8.91
N LYS A 47 3.84 -10.18 9.28
CA LYS A 47 4.35 -11.50 8.93
C LYS A 47 3.68 -12.05 7.68
N SER A 48 2.35 -11.94 7.61
CA SER A 48 1.60 -12.31 6.41
C SER A 48 0.29 -11.56 6.32
N PHE A 49 -0.26 -11.51 5.11
CA PHE A 49 -1.61 -11.02 4.88
C PHE A 49 -2.37 -11.83 3.84
N GLU A 50 -3.70 -11.72 3.90
CA GLU A 50 -4.64 -12.04 2.82
C GLU A 50 -5.66 -10.91 2.73
N GLN A 51 -5.92 -10.42 1.51
CA GLN A 51 -6.93 -9.43 1.18
C GLN A 51 -7.82 -10.03 0.09
N ALA A 52 -9.11 -10.14 0.35
CA ALA A 52 -10.05 -10.76 -0.57
C ALA A 52 -11.23 -9.83 -0.84
N LEU A 53 -11.42 -9.46 -2.11
CA LEU A 53 -12.53 -8.65 -2.61
C LEU A 53 -13.69 -9.56 -3.01
N TYR A 54 -14.89 -9.24 -2.58
CA TYR A 54 -16.13 -9.94 -2.88
C TYR A 54 -17.12 -8.96 -3.52
N GLY A 55 -17.82 -9.42 -4.57
CA GLY A 55 -19.05 -8.79 -5.04
C GLY A 55 -20.26 -9.37 -4.29
N ASP A 56 -21.34 -9.60 -5.01
CA ASP A 56 -22.59 -10.15 -4.43
C ASP A 56 -22.51 -11.64 -4.07
N SER A 57 -21.51 -12.36 -4.59
CA SER A 57 -21.30 -13.78 -4.31
C SER A 57 -20.31 -14.02 -3.17
N ASP A 58 -20.43 -15.16 -2.49
CA ASP A 58 -19.45 -15.61 -1.48
C ASP A 58 -18.11 -16.07 -2.06
N LYS A 59 -17.96 -16.07 -3.38
CA LYS A 59 -16.68 -16.35 -4.04
C LYS A 59 -15.91 -15.03 -4.21
N PRO A 60 -14.63 -14.97 -3.82
CA PRO A 60 -13.84 -13.77 -4.00
C PRO A 60 -13.62 -13.49 -5.48
N LEU A 61 -13.79 -12.25 -5.89
CA LEU A 61 -13.46 -11.72 -7.22
C LEU A 61 -11.95 -11.58 -7.38
N MET A 62 -11.27 -11.05 -6.35
CA MET A 62 -9.82 -10.88 -6.31
C MET A 62 -9.29 -11.31 -4.94
N VAL A 63 -8.11 -11.94 -4.93
CA VAL A 63 -7.39 -12.30 -3.71
C VAL A 63 -5.92 -11.94 -3.86
N ALA A 64 -5.37 -11.20 -2.90
CA ALA A 64 -3.95 -10.93 -2.76
C ALA A 64 -3.43 -11.51 -1.44
N LYS A 65 -2.29 -12.19 -1.46
CA LYS A 65 -1.64 -12.77 -0.29
C LYS A 65 -0.16 -12.43 -0.30
N GLY A 66 0.38 -12.11 0.87
CA GLY A 66 1.81 -11.83 1.03
C GLY A 66 2.37 -12.50 2.27
N GLN A 67 3.63 -12.92 2.19
CA GLN A 67 4.42 -13.33 3.34
C GLN A 67 5.72 -12.52 3.37
N PHE A 68 6.08 -12.05 4.55
CA PHE A 68 7.32 -11.32 4.79
C PHE A 68 8.26 -12.17 5.65
N ASP A 69 9.53 -11.79 5.69
CA ASP A 69 10.48 -12.29 6.68
C ASP A 69 10.55 -11.34 7.90
N PRO A 70 11.26 -11.71 8.99
CA PRO A 70 11.43 -10.85 10.15
C PRO A 70 12.22 -9.55 9.92
N SER A 71 12.82 -9.35 8.75
CA SER A 71 13.39 -8.04 8.36
C SER A 71 12.34 -7.14 7.72
N GLY A 72 11.21 -7.71 7.29
CA GLY A 72 10.12 -7.04 6.58
C GLY A 72 10.26 -7.08 5.06
N CYS A 73 11.15 -7.90 4.52
CA CYS A 73 11.26 -8.11 3.08
C CYS A 73 10.23 -9.15 2.61
N LEU A 74 9.66 -8.92 1.44
CA LEU A 74 8.67 -9.82 0.83
C LEU A 74 9.34 -11.16 0.48
N LYS A 75 8.78 -12.26 0.98
CA LYS A 75 9.20 -13.63 0.67
C LYS A 75 8.34 -14.25 -0.41
N GLU A 76 7.03 -14.07 -0.29
CA GLU A 76 6.07 -14.65 -1.21
C GLU A 76 4.95 -13.66 -1.48
N TYR A 77 4.48 -13.65 -2.71
CA TYR A 77 3.29 -12.90 -3.11
C TYR A 77 2.45 -13.72 -4.06
N GLU A 78 1.14 -13.70 -3.88
CA GLU A 78 0.18 -14.36 -4.74
C GLU A 78 -1.01 -13.44 -4.98
N ARG A 79 -1.37 -13.22 -6.24
CA ARG A 79 -2.55 -12.48 -6.67
C ARG A 79 -3.34 -13.32 -7.64
N ALA A 80 -4.64 -13.42 -7.42
CA ALA A 80 -5.58 -14.02 -8.33
C ALA A 80 -6.74 -13.05 -8.56
N ASP A 81 -6.97 -12.66 -9.80
CA ASP A 81 -8.09 -11.84 -10.21
C ASP A 81 -8.97 -12.65 -11.16
N ARG A 82 -10.17 -13.00 -10.70
CA ARG A 82 -11.13 -13.80 -11.46
C ARG A 82 -11.89 -12.98 -12.49
N THR A 83 -11.86 -11.66 -12.39
CA THR A 83 -12.55 -10.77 -13.33
C THR A 83 -11.77 -10.64 -14.63
N SER A 84 -10.45 -10.53 -14.54
CA SER A 84 -9.52 -10.50 -15.68
C SER A 84 -8.96 -11.88 -16.05
N GLY A 85 -9.02 -12.86 -15.14
CA GLY A 85 -8.36 -14.16 -15.30
C GLY A 85 -6.85 -14.12 -15.00
N GLU A 86 -6.34 -12.99 -14.51
CA GLU A 86 -4.94 -12.83 -14.16
C GLU A 86 -4.56 -13.61 -12.91
N TYR A 87 -3.36 -14.19 -12.95
CA TYR A 87 -2.77 -14.90 -11.83
C TYR A 87 -1.26 -14.67 -11.78
N MET A 88 -0.77 -14.33 -10.60
CA MET A 88 0.63 -14.12 -10.30
C MET A 88 0.98 -14.84 -9.00
N LYS A 89 2.10 -15.57 -8.99
CA LYS A 89 2.70 -16.09 -7.76
C LYS A 89 4.21 -16.04 -7.83
N LEU A 90 4.79 -15.30 -6.89
CA LEU A 90 6.21 -14.98 -6.79
C LEU A 90 6.76 -15.56 -5.49
N VAL A 91 7.93 -16.21 -5.56
CA VAL A 91 8.61 -16.79 -4.38
C VAL A 91 10.07 -16.39 -4.39
N ARG A 92 10.56 -15.93 -3.24
CA ARG A 92 11.96 -15.59 -2.99
C ARG A 92 12.75 -16.82 -2.55
N GLY A 93 13.90 -17.06 -3.17
CA GLY A 93 14.85 -18.07 -2.69
C GLY A 93 15.44 -17.71 -1.32
N SER A 94 15.92 -18.70 -0.56
CA SER A 94 16.57 -18.49 0.75
C SER A 94 17.80 -17.59 0.66
N ASP A 95 18.58 -17.76 -0.40
CA ASP A 95 19.91 -17.16 -0.58
C ASP A 95 19.91 -16.06 -1.65
N SER A 96 18.72 -15.51 -1.96
CA SER A 96 18.55 -14.47 -2.98
C SER A 96 17.53 -13.43 -2.55
N ASN A 97 17.74 -12.20 -3.01
CA ASN A 97 16.74 -11.14 -2.89
C ASN A 97 15.81 -11.06 -4.11
N THR A 98 15.82 -12.07 -4.98
CA THR A 98 14.97 -12.14 -6.17
C THR A 98 13.75 -13.02 -5.92
N LEU A 99 12.55 -12.44 -6.07
CA LEU A 99 11.32 -13.19 -6.19
C LEU A 99 11.14 -13.65 -7.63
N VAL A 100 10.80 -14.92 -7.84
CA VAL A 100 10.63 -15.52 -9.17
C VAL A 100 9.23 -16.09 -9.30
N SER A 101 8.61 -15.87 -10.47
CA SER A 101 7.30 -16.45 -10.81
C SER A 101 7.37 -17.96 -10.81
N VAL A 102 6.48 -18.59 -10.05
CA VAL A 102 6.40 -20.06 -10.03
C VAL A 102 5.78 -20.63 -11.31
N ARG A 103 5.03 -19.81 -12.06
CA ARG A 103 4.30 -20.22 -13.26
C ARG A 103 5.19 -20.25 -14.49
N ASP A 104 5.87 -19.14 -14.77
CA ASP A 104 6.62 -18.92 -16.01
C ASP A 104 8.14 -18.84 -15.81
N LYS A 105 8.61 -18.67 -14.57
CA LYS A 105 10.03 -18.48 -14.20
C LYS A 105 10.74 -17.31 -14.89
N ARG A 106 10.00 -16.46 -15.62
CA ARG A 106 10.51 -15.30 -16.36
C ARG A 106 10.21 -14.01 -15.61
N ASN A 107 9.04 -13.93 -14.98
CA ASN A 107 8.68 -12.77 -14.18
C ASN A 107 9.46 -12.77 -12.87
N THR A 108 10.29 -11.75 -12.66
CA THR A 108 11.08 -11.58 -11.44
C THR A 108 10.94 -10.19 -10.84
N ILE A 109 11.16 -10.10 -9.53
CA ILE A 109 11.30 -8.85 -8.78
C ILE A 109 12.57 -8.98 -7.94
N VAL A 110 13.54 -8.12 -8.18
CA VAL A 110 14.78 -8.05 -7.38
C VAL A 110 14.62 -7.00 -6.30
N LEU A 111 14.90 -7.38 -5.06
CA LEU A 111 14.91 -6.47 -3.91
C LEU A 111 16.35 -6.13 -3.50
N ASN A 112 16.55 -4.93 -2.95
CA ASN A 112 17.78 -4.59 -2.23
C ASN A 112 17.66 -4.90 -0.73
N ASP A 113 18.73 -4.65 0.03
CA ASP A 113 18.78 -4.90 1.49
C ASP A 113 17.81 -4.03 2.30
N LYS A 114 17.21 -3.00 1.68
CA LYS A 114 16.14 -2.18 2.26
C LYS A 114 14.74 -2.66 1.85
N CYS A 115 14.65 -3.84 1.22
CA CYS A 115 13.42 -4.43 0.70
C CYS A 115 12.74 -3.62 -0.41
N GLN A 116 13.50 -2.80 -1.15
CA GLN A 116 13.00 -1.97 -2.25
C GLN A 116 13.18 -2.70 -3.58
N ILE A 117 12.22 -2.54 -4.49
CA ILE A 117 12.31 -3.07 -5.86
C ILE A 117 13.40 -2.29 -6.60
N VAL A 118 14.39 -3.02 -7.13
CA VAL A 118 15.46 -2.42 -7.95
C VAL A 118 15.38 -2.86 -9.40
N GLU A 119 14.76 -4.01 -9.67
CA GLU A 119 14.60 -4.54 -11.01
C GLU A 119 13.36 -5.43 -11.10
N THR A 120 12.68 -5.41 -12.23
CA THR A 120 11.63 -6.35 -12.57
C THR A 120 11.78 -6.84 -14.00
N THR A 121 11.60 -8.13 -14.23
CA THR A 121 11.55 -8.71 -15.58
C THR A 121 10.12 -9.10 -15.90
N ASN A 122 9.21 -8.13 -16.11
CA ASN A 122 7.88 -8.50 -16.64
C ASN A 122 8.01 -8.97 -18.10
N SER A 123 7.00 -9.66 -18.61
CA SER A 123 6.87 -10.03 -20.04
C SER A 123 6.81 -8.84 -21.02
N ASP A 124 7.00 -7.62 -20.51
CA ASP A 124 7.03 -6.36 -21.25
C ASP A 124 8.51 -5.94 -21.41
N PRO A 125 9.02 -5.70 -22.63
CA PRO A 125 10.42 -5.37 -22.90
C PRO A 125 10.92 -4.07 -22.24
N VAL A 126 10.04 -3.33 -21.57
CA VAL A 126 10.34 -2.10 -20.83
C VAL A 126 11.15 -2.43 -19.56
N HIS A 127 12.44 -2.09 -19.59
CA HIS A 127 13.27 -2.08 -18.39
C HIS A 127 12.81 -0.92 -17.50
N LYS A 128 12.31 -1.22 -16.30
CA LYS A 128 11.80 -0.19 -15.38
C LYS A 128 12.89 0.33 -14.44
N LEU A 129 12.96 1.64 -14.29
CA LEU A 129 13.74 2.33 -13.26
C LEU A 129 12.83 2.76 -12.11
N TYR A 130 13.16 2.30 -10.90
CA TYR A 130 12.45 2.60 -9.66
C TYR A 130 13.16 3.72 -8.89
N ILE A 131 12.48 4.86 -8.71
CA ILE A 131 13.06 6.05 -8.07
C ILE A 131 12.43 6.23 -6.69
N TYR A 132 13.29 6.30 -5.67
CA TYR A 132 12.89 6.39 -4.28
C TYR A 132 13.22 7.75 -3.67
N ASP A 133 12.34 8.27 -2.82
CA ASP A 133 12.60 9.39 -1.91
C ASP A 133 12.26 8.99 -0.48
N ASN A 134 13.18 9.23 0.46
CA ASN A 134 13.03 8.85 1.87
C ASN A 134 12.59 7.38 2.09
N GLY A 135 12.97 6.50 1.15
CA GLY A 135 12.61 5.08 1.18
C GLY A 135 11.31 4.71 0.46
N PHE A 136 10.47 5.68 0.09
CA PHE A 136 9.21 5.48 -0.63
C PHE A 136 9.44 5.53 -2.13
N LEU A 137 8.83 4.60 -2.88
CA LEU A 137 8.85 4.62 -4.34
C LEU A 137 8.00 5.79 -4.83
N VAL A 138 8.61 6.83 -5.39
CA VAL A 138 7.88 8.03 -5.84
C VAL A 138 7.66 8.05 -7.34
N LYS A 139 8.44 7.28 -8.12
CA LYS A 139 8.36 7.29 -9.57
C LYS A 139 8.86 6.00 -10.20
N VAL A 140 8.20 5.57 -11.28
CA VAL A 140 8.62 4.46 -12.13
C VAL A 140 8.76 4.98 -13.56
N LYS A 141 9.91 4.72 -14.17
CA LYS A 141 10.23 5.15 -15.54
C LYS A 141 10.70 4.00 -16.42
N ASP A 142 10.66 4.20 -17.73
CA ASP A 142 11.46 3.42 -18.67
C ASP A 142 12.95 3.77 -18.48
N ALA A 143 13.82 2.76 -18.48
CA ALA A 143 15.25 2.92 -18.25
C ALA A 143 16.01 3.41 -19.50
N LYS A 144 15.44 3.25 -20.69
CA LYS A 144 16.03 3.60 -21.99
C LYS A 144 15.68 5.02 -22.42
N ASP A 145 14.40 5.40 -22.39
CA ASP A 145 13.94 6.71 -22.87
C ASP A 145 13.46 7.66 -21.76
N ALA A 146 13.50 7.21 -20.50
CA ALA A 146 13.09 7.95 -19.32
C ALA A 146 11.61 8.37 -19.31
N TRP A 147 10.75 7.75 -20.15
CA TRP A 147 9.31 7.92 -20.09
C TRP A 147 8.80 7.58 -18.68
N VAL A 148 7.98 8.46 -18.11
CA VAL A 148 7.42 8.25 -16.77
C VAL A 148 6.15 7.43 -16.93
N TYR A 149 6.05 6.27 -16.28
CA TYR A 149 4.82 5.47 -16.28
C TYR A 149 3.94 5.80 -15.09
N ARG A 150 4.56 5.98 -13.92
CA ARG A 150 3.84 6.16 -12.67
C ARG A 150 4.53 7.15 -11.76
N GLU A 151 3.73 7.96 -11.07
CA GLU A 151 4.15 8.78 -9.95
C GLU A 151 3.28 8.49 -8.73
N TYR A 152 3.94 8.42 -7.57
CA TYR A 152 3.30 8.10 -6.30
C TYR A 152 3.51 9.23 -5.31
N PHE A 153 2.45 9.59 -4.61
CA PHE A 153 2.46 10.63 -3.61
C PHE A 153 1.93 10.04 -2.31
N TYR A 154 2.57 10.40 -1.20
CA TYR A 154 2.27 9.84 0.10
C TYR A 154 1.82 10.92 1.10
N THR A 155 1.01 10.54 2.09
CA THR A 155 0.81 11.37 3.28
C THR A 155 2.06 11.35 4.16
N ARG A 156 2.07 12.20 5.20
CA ARG A 156 3.18 12.26 6.17
C ARG A 156 3.42 10.92 6.88
N GLU A 157 2.37 10.14 7.07
CA GLU A 157 2.38 8.82 7.72
C GLU A 157 2.73 7.70 6.73
N GLY A 158 3.01 8.02 5.46
CA GLY A 158 3.44 7.08 4.43
C GLY A 158 2.31 6.39 3.67
N MET A 159 1.08 6.89 3.76
CA MET A 159 -0.06 6.33 3.03
C MET A 159 0.00 6.73 1.55
N PRO A 160 -0.27 5.83 0.59
CA PRO A 160 -0.54 6.23 -0.79
C PRO A 160 -1.72 7.23 -0.84
N LYS A 161 -1.43 8.49 -1.17
CA LYS A 161 -2.39 9.58 -1.29
C LYS A 161 -2.88 9.74 -2.72
N SER A 162 -1.99 9.68 -3.69
CA SER A 162 -2.37 9.73 -5.10
C SER A 162 -1.39 8.98 -5.97
N ILE A 163 -1.90 8.51 -7.09
CA ILE A 163 -1.14 7.79 -8.11
C ILE A 163 -1.48 8.41 -9.45
N VAL A 164 -0.47 8.81 -10.21
CA VAL A 164 -0.63 9.20 -11.62
C VAL A 164 -0.11 8.06 -12.47
N PHE A 165 -0.91 7.62 -13.43
CA PHE A 165 -0.54 6.70 -14.49
C PHE A 165 -0.48 7.49 -15.78
N TYR A 166 0.67 7.46 -16.44
CA TYR A 166 0.87 8.11 -17.72
C TYR A 166 0.83 7.07 -18.84
N SER A 167 0.11 7.37 -19.91
CA SER A 167 0.07 6.53 -21.11
C SER A 167 -0.02 7.38 -22.37
N GLU A 168 0.17 6.78 -23.54
CA GLU A 168 0.04 7.50 -24.82
C GLU A 168 -1.39 7.95 -25.10
N GLN A 169 -2.39 7.22 -24.59
CA GLN A 169 -3.80 7.49 -24.86
C GLN A 169 -4.37 8.52 -23.90
N ASN A 170 -4.28 8.25 -22.59
CA ASN A 170 -4.82 9.11 -21.56
C ASN A 170 -4.02 8.98 -20.26
N ASP A 171 -3.88 10.08 -19.53
CA ASP A 171 -3.35 10.06 -18.18
C ASP A 171 -4.47 9.78 -17.18
N VAL A 172 -4.20 8.88 -16.24
CA VAL A 172 -5.14 8.53 -15.17
C VAL A 172 -4.57 9.01 -13.84
N LEU A 173 -5.35 9.82 -13.12
CA LEU A 173 -5.03 10.25 -11.78
C LEU A 173 -6.02 9.61 -10.79
N LEU A 174 -5.49 8.82 -9.86
CA LEU A 174 -6.22 8.34 -8.69
C LEU A 174 -5.85 9.19 -7.47
N ILE A 175 -6.86 9.76 -6.81
CA ILE A 175 -6.70 10.55 -5.59
C ILE A 175 -7.44 9.85 -4.46
N THR A 176 -6.74 9.51 -3.39
CA THR A 176 -7.28 8.89 -2.18
C THR A 176 -7.18 9.87 -1.01
N GLU A 177 -8.34 10.28 -0.52
CA GLU A 177 -8.46 11.23 0.58
C GLU A 177 -9.10 10.56 1.81
N PRO A 178 -8.48 10.70 2.99
CA PRO A 178 -9.10 10.23 4.22
C PRO A 178 -10.29 11.14 4.57
N LYS A 179 -11.41 10.54 4.99
CA LYS A 179 -12.57 11.28 5.51
C LYS A 179 -12.38 11.81 6.93
N ARG A 180 -11.30 11.41 7.61
CA ARG A 180 -10.99 11.74 9.00
C ARG A 180 -9.51 12.02 9.16
N LYS A 181 -9.10 12.50 10.33
CA LYS A 181 -7.69 12.70 10.66
C LYS A 181 -6.94 11.36 10.62
N LEU A 182 -5.66 11.43 10.23
CA LEU A 182 -4.82 10.28 9.89
C LEU A 182 -4.46 9.39 11.10
N ASP A 183 -4.79 9.82 12.31
CA ASP A 183 -4.65 9.13 13.59
C ASP A 183 -5.90 8.32 14.02
N GLU A 184 -7.02 8.42 13.28
CA GLU A 184 -8.23 7.64 13.47
C GLU A 184 -8.35 6.48 12.45
N PRO A 185 -9.25 5.51 12.64
CA PRO A 185 -9.48 4.46 11.65
C PRO A 185 -10.09 5.02 10.34
N TRP A 186 -9.53 4.62 9.19
CA TRP A 186 -9.65 5.35 7.92
C TRP A 186 -10.85 4.99 7.02
N ASP A 187 -11.83 5.87 6.92
CA ASP A 187 -12.76 5.82 5.79
C ASP A 187 -12.17 6.62 4.62
N PHE A 188 -12.12 6.07 3.41
CA PHE A 188 -11.51 6.73 2.23
C PHE A 188 -12.52 7.05 1.15
N ILE A 189 -12.31 8.18 0.48
CA ILE A 189 -12.81 8.39 -0.88
C ILE A 189 -11.63 8.24 -1.82
N THR A 190 -11.77 7.40 -2.83
CA THR A 190 -10.90 7.40 -3.99
C THR A 190 -11.65 8.01 -5.17
N GLN A 191 -11.05 8.97 -5.86
CA GLN A 191 -11.55 9.54 -7.10
C GLN A 191 -10.58 9.22 -8.23
N GLY A 192 -11.09 8.78 -9.37
CA GLY A 192 -10.32 8.54 -10.58
C GLY A 192 -10.71 9.54 -11.67
N LEU A 193 -9.70 10.21 -12.21
CA LEU A 193 -9.80 11.16 -13.31
C LEU A 193 -9.03 10.61 -14.53
N SER A 194 -9.62 10.66 -15.71
CA SER A 194 -8.98 10.35 -17.00
C SER A 194 -8.89 11.65 -17.79
N ASN A 195 -7.67 12.12 -18.07
CA ASN A 195 -7.42 13.46 -18.64
C ASN A 195 -8.20 14.58 -17.91
N GLY A 196 -8.28 14.50 -16.58
CA GLY A 196 -9.02 15.45 -15.74
C GLY A 196 -10.53 15.23 -15.64
N MET A 197 -11.10 14.31 -16.43
CA MET A 197 -12.53 13.98 -16.39
C MET A 197 -12.81 12.83 -15.41
N PRO A 198 -13.79 12.97 -14.49
CA PRO A 198 -14.09 11.91 -13.54
C PRO A 198 -14.69 10.68 -14.23
N PHE A 199 -14.13 9.51 -13.95
CA PHE A 199 -14.65 8.22 -14.44
C PHE A 199 -14.91 7.23 -13.30
N TYR A 200 -14.38 7.49 -12.10
CA TYR A 200 -14.42 6.56 -10.99
C TYR A 200 -14.52 7.28 -9.65
N GLN A 201 -15.33 6.72 -8.76
CA GLN A 201 -15.34 7.08 -7.35
C GLN A 201 -15.56 5.83 -6.51
N ALA A 202 -14.83 5.70 -5.42
CA ALA A 202 -15.07 4.66 -4.44
C ALA A 202 -15.10 5.22 -3.02
N LEU A 203 -15.98 4.64 -2.20
CA LEU A 203 -16.06 4.88 -0.77
C LEU A 203 -15.74 3.58 -0.05
N LYS A 204 -14.67 3.60 0.72
CA LYS A 204 -14.24 2.47 1.53
C LYS A 204 -14.44 2.80 3.00
N LYS A 205 -15.23 1.97 3.70
CA LYS A 205 -15.43 2.08 5.15
C LYS A 205 -15.05 0.79 5.84
N CYS A 206 -14.23 0.85 6.87
CA CYS A 206 -13.64 -0.35 7.44
C CYS A 206 -13.79 -0.46 8.95
N ARG A 207 -13.74 -1.70 9.43
CA ARG A 207 -13.39 -2.03 10.82
C ARG A 207 -11.91 -2.37 10.89
N TYR A 208 -11.31 -2.07 12.04
CA TYR A 208 -9.85 -2.07 12.20
C TYR A 208 -9.39 -2.94 13.37
N ASP A 209 -8.17 -3.46 13.26
CA ASP A 209 -7.49 -4.11 14.36
C ASP A 209 -6.70 -3.12 15.24
N LYS A 210 -6.01 -3.64 16.25
CA LYS A 210 -5.21 -2.84 17.19
C LYS A 210 -4.03 -2.09 16.54
N MET A 211 -3.60 -2.50 15.34
CA MET A 211 -2.53 -1.86 14.57
C MET A 211 -3.10 -0.83 13.59
N ALA A 212 -4.41 -0.56 13.65
CA ALA A 212 -5.15 0.25 12.68
C ALA A 212 -5.05 -0.29 11.25
N ASN A 213 -4.96 -1.62 11.09
CA ASN A 213 -5.11 -2.28 9.79
C ASN A 213 -6.55 -2.76 9.59
N PRO A 214 -7.08 -2.72 8.35
CA PRO A 214 -8.43 -3.19 8.08
C PRO A 214 -8.64 -4.67 8.42
N LEU A 215 -9.84 -5.00 8.89
CA LEU A 215 -10.35 -6.36 9.11
C LEU A 215 -11.42 -6.73 8.08
N VAL A 216 -12.34 -5.79 7.87
CA VAL A 216 -13.37 -5.86 6.82
C VAL A 216 -13.70 -4.45 6.38
N CYS A 217 -13.91 -4.26 5.10
CA CYS A 217 -14.39 -3.01 4.53
C CYS A 217 -15.63 -3.24 3.70
N ASP A 218 -16.62 -2.37 3.86
CA ASP A 218 -17.66 -2.18 2.85
C ASP A 218 -17.11 -1.18 1.82
N TYR A 219 -17.22 -1.54 0.54
CA TYR A 219 -16.60 -0.85 -0.58
C TYR A 219 -17.65 -0.53 -1.64
N ALA A 220 -18.09 0.72 -1.65
CA ALA A 220 -19.07 1.20 -2.62
C ALA A 220 -18.32 1.83 -3.79
N VAL A 221 -18.54 1.31 -4.99
CA VAL A 221 -17.87 1.77 -6.22
C VAL A 221 -18.91 2.41 -7.13
N ASN A 222 -18.51 3.50 -7.74
CA ASN A 222 -19.27 4.22 -8.74
C ASN A 222 -18.39 4.48 -9.95
N THR A 223 -18.78 3.93 -11.09
CA THR A 223 -18.05 4.10 -12.36
C THR A 223 -18.92 4.88 -13.32
N LEU A 224 -18.38 5.97 -13.86
CA LEU A 224 -19.02 6.76 -14.91
C LEU A 224 -18.53 6.24 -16.26
N THR A 225 -19.46 5.80 -17.09
CA THR A 225 -19.21 5.31 -18.44
C THR A 225 -20.06 6.08 -19.44
N ASP A 226 -19.75 5.99 -20.74
CA ASP A 226 -20.57 6.61 -21.80
C ASP A 226 -22.03 6.13 -21.78
N GLY A 227 -22.30 4.94 -21.20
CA GLY A 227 -23.63 4.37 -21.00
C GLY A 227 -24.33 4.77 -19.70
N GLY A 228 -23.72 5.66 -18.90
CA GLY A 228 -24.25 6.15 -17.63
C GLY A 228 -23.45 5.69 -16.40
N GLU A 229 -24.09 5.83 -15.24
CA GLU A 229 -23.51 5.58 -13.92
C GLU A 229 -23.74 4.13 -13.47
N LYS A 230 -22.66 3.39 -13.17
CA LYS A 230 -22.73 2.02 -12.63
C LYS A 230 -22.31 2.03 -11.16
N LYS A 231 -23.23 1.63 -10.27
CA LYS A 231 -23.00 1.51 -8.82
C LYS A 231 -22.89 0.06 -8.41
N GLU A 232 -21.84 -0.26 -7.65
CA GLU A 232 -21.57 -1.60 -7.16
C GLU A 232 -21.27 -1.55 -5.65
N GLN A 233 -21.77 -2.54 -4.92
CA GLN A 233 -21.42 -2.76 -3.52
C GLN A 233 -20.53 -3.98 -3.45
N GLN A 234 -19.39 -3.81 -2.79
CA GLN A 234 -18.39 -4.85 -2.63
C GLN A 234 -17.96 -4.92 -1.17
N ARG A 235 -17.31 -6.03 -0.81
CA ARG A 235 -16.74 -6.21 0.51
C ARG A 235 -15.31 -6.70 0.40
N ILE A 236 -14.42 -6.11 1.18
CA ILE A 236 -13.04 -6.59 1.28
C ILE A 236 -12.86 -7.21 2.66
N ARG A 237 -12.34 -8.44 2.73
CA ARG A 237 -11.98 -9.10 3.99
C ARG A 237 -10.47 -9.21 4.08
N TYR A 238 -9.95 -8.97 5.29
CA TYR A 238 -8.53 -8.95 5.57
C TYR A 238 -8.21 -9.98 6.65
N ARG A 239 -7.06 -10.61 6.51
CA ARG A 239 -6.40 -11.38 7.56
C ARG A 239 -4.95 -10.96 7.59
N THR A 240 -4.51 -10.39 8.70
CA THR A 240 -3.11 -9.95 8.86
C THR A 240 -2.54 -10.60 10.11
N THR A 241 -1.31 -11.09 10.01
CA THR A 241 -0.54 -11.59 11.15
C THR A 241 0.73 -10.78 11.32
N TYR A 242 1.24 -10.73 12.54
CA TYR A 242 2.41 -9.93 12.91
C TYR A 242 3.46 -10.82 13.55
N TYR A 243 4.71 -10.37 13.55
CA TYR A 243 5.81 -10.95 14.32
C TYR A 243 5.74 -10.56 15.80
#